data_AF-A0A1Q9NIK5-F1
#
_entry.id   AF-A0A1Q9NIK5-F1
#
_cell.length_a   1.000
_cell.length_b   1.000
_cell.length_c   1.000
_cell.angle_alpha   90.00
_cell.angle_beta   90.00
_cell.angle_gamma   90.00
#
_symmetry.space_group_name_H-M   'P 1'
#
loop_
_entity.id
_entity.type
_entity.pdbx_description
1 polymer ?
#
loop_
_entity_poly.entity_id
_entity_poly.type
_entity_poly.pdbx_seq_one_letter_code
_entity_poly.pdbx_strand_id
1 'polypeptide(L)'
;MDLLCRVITSVFFLGGGKESFRKDNELIVYFQSYGKKIIIKGNEIKGLNPDERSQAGMLKKVFSGKNINGVNFKPGKWTEIVNLFPNCNVLDLSGQKIEKKLFINNIFLLGDHIGLANEEIGLFSEERKVSVGNRVYLTSQCISIINYLLDKKV
;
A
#
# COMPACT_ATOMS: atom_id res chain seq x y z
N MET A 1 12.25 -4.88 -5.93
CA MET A 1 12.70 -3.82 -4.97
C MET A 1 12.22 -2.47 -5.47
N ASP A 2 12.56 -2.14 -6.71
CA ASP A 2 11.90 -1.16 -7.59
C ASP A 2 10.37 -1.06 -7.42
N LEU A 3 9.63 -2.18 -7.38
CA LEU A 3 8.18 -2.16 -7.16
C LEU A 3 7.81 -1.50 -5.82
N LEU A 4 8.50 -1.88 -4.74
CA LEU A 4 8.26 -1.33 -3.41
C LEU A 4 8.63 0.15 -3.35
N CYS A 5 9.72 0.56 -4.00
CA CYS A 5 10.07 1.97 -4.11
C CYS A 5 8.95 2.76 -4.82
N ARG A 6 8.45 2.27 -5.96
CA ARG A 6 7.32 2.93 -6.67
C ARG A 6 6.05 2.98 -5.84
N VAL A 7 5.76 1.94 -5.06
CA VAL A 7 4.64 1.93 -4.11
C VAL A 7 4.85 3.00 -3.03
N ILE A 8 6.03 3.08 -2.42
CA ILE A 8 6.37 4.13 -1.44
C ILE A 8 6.16 5.53 -2.05
N THR A 9 6.61 5.74 -3.29
CA THR A 9 6.39 7.01 -3.99
C THR A 9 4.91 7.33 -4.14
N SER A 10 4.11 6.41 -4.68
CA SER A 10 2.67 6.63 -4.89
C SER A 10 1.87 6.78 -3.60
N VAL A 11 2.30 6.15 -2.50
CA VAL A 11 1.62 6.27 -1.20
C VAL A 11 1.88 7.62 -0.56
N PHE A 12 3.12 8.10 -0.56
CA PHE A 12 3.49 9.21 0.31
C PHE A 12 3.73 10.54 -0.38
N PHE A 13 4.23 10.53 -1.62
CA PHE A 13 4.70 11.77 -2.25
C PHE A 13 3.61 12.42 -3.11
N LEU A 14 3.54 13.74 -3.01
CA LEU A 14 2.73 14.61 -3.85
C LEU A 14 3.65 15.51 -4.69
N GLY A 15 3.08 16.18 -5.70
CA GLY A 15 3.79 17.25 -6.42
C GLY A 15 3.98 18.49 -5.54
N GLY A 16 4.98 19.33 -5.84
CA GLY A 16 5.20 20.62 -5.15
C GLY A 16 6.39 20.70 -4.19
N GLY A 17 7.25 19.67 -4.14
CA GLY A 17 8.49 19.70 -3.37
C GLY A 17 8.38 18.98 -2.01
N LYS A 18 9.30 19.29 -1.08
CA LYS A 18 9.47 18.54 0.19
C LYS A 18 8.30 18.67 1.17
N GLU A 19 7.43 19.66 1.00
CA GLU A 19 6.31 19.89 1.92
C GLU A 19 5.05 19.09 1.54
N SER A 20 4.95 18.64 0.29
CA SER A 20 3.80 17.89 -0.21
C SER A 20 4.01 16.39 0.04
N PHE A 21 3.65 15.95 1.24
CA PHE A 21 3.81 14.57 1.72
C PHE A 21 2.57 14.12 2.50
N ARG A 22 2.03 12.94 2.18
CA ARG A 22 0.85 12.35 2.83
C ARG A 22 1.21 11.77 4.19
N LYS A 23 1.16 12.61 5.22
CA LYS A 23 1.43 12.22 6.63
C LYS A 23 0.32 11.35 7.23
N ASP A 24 -0.87 11.43 6.65
CA ASP A 24 -2.08 10.69 6.98
C ASP A 24 -2.08 9.25 6.44
N ASN A 25 -1.14 8.90 5.56
CA ASN A 25 -1.02 7.55 5.02
C ASN A 25 -0.15 6.64 5.88
N GLU A 26 -0.52 5.36 5.92
CA GLU A 26 0.30 4.26 6.45
C GLU A 26 0.41 3.16 5.39
N LEU A 27 1.62 2.65 5.18
CA LEU A 27 1.91 1.57 4.24
C LEU A 27 2.32 0.32 5.01
N ILE A 28 1.61 -0.79 4.78
CA ILE A 28 1.96 -2.12 5.28
C ILE A 28 2.28 -3.00 4.08
N VAL A 29 3.50 -3.55 4.05
CA VAL A 29 3.91 -4.51 3.01
C VAL A 29 4.29 -5.82 3.66
N TYR A 30 3.63 -6.89 3.22
CA TYR A 30 3.90 -8.25 3.64
C TYR A 30 4.83 -8.93 2.63
N PHE A 31 5.88 -9.57 3.14
CA PHE A 31 6.82 -10.35 2.35
C PHE A 31 6.60 -11.83 2.64
N GLN A 32 5.78 -12.48 1.80
CA GLN A 32 5.35 -13.87 1.99
C GLN A 32 6.52 -14.85 2.13
N SER A 33 7.55 -14.72 1.27
CA SER A 33 8.73 -15.58 1.29
C SER A 33 9.58 -15.48 2.56
N TYR A 34 9.43 -14.40 3.32
CA TYR A 34 10.20 -14.16 4.54
C TYR A 34 9.36 -14.24 5.82
N GLY A 35 8.03 -14.32 5.73
CA GLY A 35 7.13 -14.26 6.89
C GLY A 35 7.32 -12.97 7.69
N LYS A 36 7.59 -11.86 7.01
CA LYS A 36 7.88 -10.55 7.63
C LYS A 36 6.98 -9.48 7.01
N LYS A 37 6.78 -8.41 7.77
CA LYS A 37 6.12 -7.19 7.29
C LYS A 37 6.95 -5.96 7.60
N ILE A 38 6.87 -4.99 6.71
CA ILE A 38 7.32 -3.62 6.94
C ILE A 38 6.10 -2.72 7.08
N ILE A 39 6.13 -1.85 8.09
CA ILE A 39 5.13 -0.81 8.32
C ILE A 39 5.85 0.52 8.20
N ILE A 40 5.35 1.41 7.35
CA ILE A 40 5.89 2.76 7.14
C ILE A 40 4.77 3.74 7.45
N LYS A 41 5.01 4.64 8.39
CA LYS A 41 4.03 5.63 8.85
C LYS A 41 4.38 7.02 8.35
N GLY A 42 3.48 7.64 7.60
CA GLY A 42 3.72 8.94 6.97
C GLY A 42 3.96 10.07 7.98
N ASN A 43 3.28 10.05 9.12
CA ASN A 43 3.41 11.06 10.17
C ASN A 43 4.71 10.94 10.98
N GLU A 44 5.40 9.80 10.96
CA GLU A 44 6.61 9.55 11.73
C GLU A 44 7.88 9.56 10.87
N ILE A 45 7.81 9.11 9.61
CA ILE A 45 8.99 8.97 8.75
C ILE A 45 9.58 10.33 8.38
N LYS A 46 10.93 10.41 8.39
CA LYS A 46 11.69 11.62 8.06
C LYS A 46 12.79 11.32 7.05
N GLY A 47 13.14 12.32 6.23
CA GLY A 47 14.29 12.24 5.32
C GLY A 47 14.12 11.25 4.16
N LEU A 48 12.88 10.89 3.83
CA LEU A 48 12.57 10.08 2.64
C LEU A 48 12.56 10.99 1.40
N ASN A 49 13.17 10.54 0.32
CA ASN A 49 13.11 11.20 -1.00
C ASN A 49 12.23 10.38 -1.95
N PRO A 50 11.64 11.00 -2.99
CA PRO A 50 10.77 10.31 -3.94
C PRO A 50 11.53 9.40 -4.92
N ASP A 51 12.86 9.51 -4.99
CA ASP A 51 13.68 8.73 -5.91
C ASP A 51 13.90 7.28 -5.41
N GLU A 52 13.83 6.32 -6.32
CA GLU A 52 13.93 4.90 -5.99
C GLU A 52 15.27 4.52 -5.33
N ARG A 53 16.36 5.24 -5.65
CA ARG A 53 17.70 4.95 -5.13
C ARG A 53 17.79 5.29 -3.64
N SER A 54 17.32 6.46 -3.23
CA SER A 54 17.26 6.86 -1.82
C SER A 54 16.38 5.91 -1.02
N GLN A 55 15.21 5.55 -1.56
CA GLN A 55 14.28 4.62 -0.92
C GLN A 55 14.87 3.22 -0.80
N ALA A 56 15.51 2.70 -1.84
CA ALA A 56 16.24 1.42 -1.79
C ALA A 56 17.37 1.45 -0.75
N GLY A 57 18.07 2.58 -0.62
CA GLY A 57 19.07 2.81 0.42
C GLY A 57 18.50 2.74 1.84
N MET A 58 17.32 3.34 2.07
CA MET A 58 16.59 3.23 3.34
C MET A 58 16.17 1.78 3.61
N LEU A 59 15.53 1.12 2.64
CA LEU A 59 15.07 -0.26 2.77
C LEU A 59 16.22 -1.22 3.07
N LYS A 60 17.39 -1.04 2.43
CA LYS A 60 18.59 -1.81 2.73
C LYS A 60 19.03 -1.67 4.20
N LYS A 61 18.97 -0.46 4.77
CA LYS A 61 19.28 -0.23 6.19
C LYS A 61 18.26 -0.92 7.11
N VAL A 62 16.97 -0.82 6.78
CA VAL A 62 15.88 -1.46 7.53
C VAL A 62 16.04 -2.98 7.53
N PHE A 63 16.30 -3.58 6.36
CA PHE A 63 16.49 -5.02 6.22
C PHE A 63 17.77 -5.53 6.88
N SER A 64 18.79 -4.67 7.05
CA SER A 64 19.98 -4.98 7.85
C SER A 64 19.76 -4.79 9.36
N GLY A 65 18.54 -4.52 9.82
CA GLY A 65 18.20 -4.33 11.23
C GLY A 65 18.46 -2.93 11.78
N LYS A 66 18.81 -1.94 10.95
CA LYS A 66 18.92 -0.56 11.44
C LYS A 66 17.54 0.01 11.71
N ASN A 67 17.40 0.65 12.87
CA ASN A 67 16.21 1.40 13.20
C ASN A 67 16.14 2.67 12.34
N ILE A 68 14.99 2.88 11.69
CA ILE A 68 14.64 4.09 10.95
C ILE A 68 13.32 4.59 11.54
N ASN A 69 13.27 5.87 11.92
CA ASN A 69 12.07 6.46 12.51
C ASN A 69 10.85 6.30 11.59
N GLY A 70 9.71 5.90 12.15
CA GLY A 70 8.48 5.66 11.40
C GLY A 70 8.49 4.40 10.52
N VAL A 71 9.50 3.53 10.65
CA VAL A 71 9.59 2.27 9.91
C VAL A 71 9.78 1.10 10.87
N ASN A 72 8.89 0.10 10.81
CA ASN A 72 8.96 -1.10 11.62
C ASN A 72 9.02 -2.35 10.72
N PHE A 73 10.13 -3.09 10.79
CA PHE A 73 10.30 -4.36 10.09
C PHE A 73 10.35 -5.51 11.08
N LYS A 74 9.32 -6.36 11.06
CA LYS A 74 9.11 -7.42 12.06
C LYS A 74 8.50 -8.67 11.44
N PRO A 75 8.63 -9.84 12.11
CA PRO A 75 7.86 -11.02 11.77
C PRO A 75 6.36 -10.72 11.74
N GLY A 76 5.62 -11.45 10.91
CA GLY A 76 4.17 -11.40 10.89
C GLY A 76 3.61 -12.41 9.91
N LYS A 77 2.43 -12.97 10.21
CA LYS A 77 1.73 -13.88 9.30
C LYS A 77 0.69 -13.12 8.48
N TRP A 78 0.44 -13.60 7.26
CA TRP A 78 -0.60 -13.06 6.39
C TRP A 78 -1.96 -12.94 7.09
N THR A 79 -2.41 -14.03 7.73
CA THR A 79 -3.70 -14.10 8.43
C THR A 79 -3.81 -13.08 9.56
N GLU A 80 -2.74 -12.86 10.32
CA GLU A 80 -2.69 -11.84 11.37
C GLU A 80 -2.86 -10.44 10.79
N ILE A 81 -2.27 -10.15 9.61
CA ILE A 81 -2.38 -8.84 8.96
C ILE A 81 -3.81 -8.63 8.45
N VAL A 82 -4.38 -9.61 7.75
CA VAL A 82 -5.73 -9.52 7.19
C VAL A 82 -6.78 -9.37 8.30
N ASN A 83 -6.63 -10.09 9.40
CA ASN A 83 -7.56 -10.02 10.53
C ASN A 83 -7.54 -8.68 11.27
N LEU A 84 -6.47 -7.88 11.16
CA LEU A 84 -6.45 -6.51 11.67
C LEU A 84 -7.32 -5.56 10.83
N PHE A 85 -7.64 -5.93 9.59
CA PHE A 85 -8.36 -5.10 8.65
C PHE A 85 -9.60 -5.82 8.08
N PRO A 86 -10.56 -6.21 8.94
CA PRO A 86 -11.74 -6.96 8.52
C PRO A 86 -12.69 -6.18 7.59
N ASN A 87 -12.50 -4.87 7.45
CA ASN A 87 -13.29 -3.99 6.57
C ASN A 87 -12.44 -3.33 5.47
N CYS A 88 -11.28 -3.89 5.10
CA CYS A 88 -10.52 -3.39 3.96
C CYS A 88 -11.22 -3.66 2.62
N ASN A 89 -10.98 -2.76 1.67
CA ASN A 89 -11.36 -2.89 0.28
C ASN A 89 -10.28 -3.67 -0.47
N VAL A 90 -10.64 -4.73 -1.18
CA VAL A 90 -9.68 -5.59 -1.87
C VAL A 90 -9.67 -5.23 -3.35
N LEU A 91 -8.51 -4.85 -3.89
CA LEU A 91 -8.42 -4.53 -5.31
C LEU A 91 -8.49 -5.80 -6.14
N ASP A 92 -9.50 -5.85 -7.00
CA ASP A 92 -9.74 -6.96 -7.93
C ASP A 92 -10.46 -6.44 -9.18
N LEU A 93 -10.11 -6.97 -10.36
CA LEU A 93 -10.74 -6.56 -11.63
C LEU A 93 -12.24 -6.85 -11.70
N SER A 94 -12.70 -7.92 -11.03
CA SER A 94 -14.10 -8.31 -10.96
C SER A 94 -14.91 -7.47 -9.95
N GLY A 95 -14.23 -6.70 -9.11
CA GLY A 95 -14.85 -5.88 -8.08
C GLY A 95 -15.70 -4.73 -8.61
N GLN A 96 -16.54 -4.17 -7.74
CA GLN A 96 -17.33 -2.98 -8.05
C GLN A 96 -16.41 -1.80 -8.41
N LYS A 97 -16.77 -1.05 -9.46
CA LYS A 97 -16.07 0.19 -9.83
C LYS A 97 -15.95 1.14 -8.64
N ILE A 98 -14.71 1.50 -8.32
CA ILE A 98 -14.33 2.25 -7.14
C ILE A 98 -15.03 3.63 -7.04
N GLU A 99 -15.33 4.25 -8.18
CA GLU A 99 -15.99 5.55 -8.25
C GLU A 99 -17.44 5.49 -7.76
N LYS A 100 -18.07 4.32 -7.83
CA LYS A 100 -19.45 4.09 -7.41
C LYS A 100 -19.57 3.59 -5.96
N LYS A 101 -18.44 3.38 -5.28
CA LYS A 101 -18.44 2.76 -3.96
C LYS A 101 -18.38 3.79 -2.83
N LEU A 102 -19.22 3.56 -1.83
CA LEU A 102 -19.12 4.22 -0.52
C LEU A 102 -18.13 3.43 0.32
N PHE A 103 -17.07 4.09 0.77
CA PHE A 103 -16.08 3.47 1.64
C PHE A 103 -16.49 3.65 3.09
N ILE A 104 -16.63 2.54 3.80
CA ILE A 104 -16.76 2.57 5.26
C ILE A 104 -15.41 3.02 5.85
N ASN A 105 -14.30 2.44 5.34
CA ASN A 105 -12.93 2.74 5.74
C ASN A 105 -12.02 2.93 4.52
N ASN A 106 -11.02 3.80 4.64
CA ASN A 106 -9.98 4.04 3.62
C ASN A 106 -8.81 3.07 3.73
N ILE A 107 -9.11 1.77 3.82
CA ILE A 107 -8.10 0.70 3.89
C ILE A 107 -8.19 -0.12 2.61
N PHE A 108 -7.07 -0.26 1.92
CA PHE A 108 -7.00 -0.93 0.62
C PHE A 108 -5.97 -2.05 0.67
N LEU A 109 -6.38 -3.25 0.27
CA LEU A 109 -5.51 -4.40 0.10
C LEU A 109 -5.21 -4.56 -1.39
N LEU A 110 -3.93 -4.57 -1.73
CA LEU A 110 -3.45 -4.67 -3.10
C LEU A 110 -2.50 -5.85 -3.22
N GLY A 111 -2.59 -6.55 -4.34
CA GLY A 111 -1.56 -7.47 -4.79
C GLY A 111 -0.31 -6.74 -5.30
N ASP A 112 0.74 -7.51 -5.50
CA ASP A 112 1.95 -7.03 -6.16
C ASP A 112 1.77 -7.03 -7.70
N HIS A 113 2.87 -7.19 -8.46
CA HIS A 113 2.82 -7.30 -9.91
C HIS A 113 2.14 -8.57 -10.46
N ILE A 114 2.05 -9.64 -9.67
CA ILE A 114 1.35 -10.90 -10.02
C ILE A 114 -0.12 -10.80 -9.58
N GLY A 115 -0.37 -10.13 -8.46
CA GLY A 115 -1.68 -10.00 -7.84
C GLY A 115 -1.76 -10.78 -6.54
N LEU A 116 -2.95 -10.79 -5.91
CA LEU A 116 -3.23 -11.70 -4.80
C LEU A 116 -3.61 -13.06 -5.38
N ALA A 117 -3.26 -14.15 -4.69
CA ALA A 117 -3.68 -15.48 -5.12
C ALA A 117 -5.20 -15.61 -5.01
N ASN A 118 -5.83 -16.40 -5.87
CA ASN A 118 -7.29 -16.64 -5.84
C ASN A 118 -7.77 -17.14 -4.46
N GLU A 119 -6.96 -17.95 -3.80
CA GLU A 119 -7.21 -18.44 -2.44
C GLU A 119 -7.25 -17.30 -1.41
N GLU A 120 -6.39 -16.29 -1.56
CA GLU A 120 -6.34 -15.10 -0.70
C GLU A 120 -7.50 -14.15 -0.98
N ILE A 121 -7.84 -13.96 -2.26
CA ILE A 121 -8.97 -13.14 -2.69
C ILE A 121 -10.30 -13.77 -2.26
N GLY A 122 -10.40 -15.10 -2.32
CA GLY A 122 -11.60 -15.86 -1.95
C GLY A 122 -11.96 -15.77 -0.46
N LEU A 123 -11.05 -15.27 0.39
CA LEU A 123 -11.34 -14.98 1.81
C LEU A 123 -12.24 -13.75 1.99
N PHE A 124 -12.42 -12.95 0.94
CA PHE A 124 -13.13 -11.69 0.99
C PHE A 124 -14.44 -11.76 0.20
N SER A 125 -15.51 -11.22 0.77
CA SER A 125 -16.81 -11.16 0.09
C SER A 125 -16.77 -10.25 -1.14
N GLU A 126 -17.67 -10.47 -2.10
CA GLU A 126 -17.75 -9.67 -3.34
C GLU A 126 -17.97 -8.18 -3.06
N GLU A 127 -18.71 -7.84 -2.00
CA GLU A 127 -18.94 -6.47 -1.58
C GLU A 127 -17.67 -5.78 -1.07
N ARG A 128 -16.60 -6.51 -0.76
CA ARG A 128 -15.29 -5.93 -0.40
C ARG A 128 -14.42 -5.67 -1.60
N LYS A 129 -14.64 -6.38 -2.71
CA LYS A 129 -13.84 -6.23 -3.93
C LYS A 129 -14.11 -4.89 -4.60
N VAL A 130 -13.05 -4.25 -5.09
CA VAL A 130 -13.09 -2.96 -5.79
C VAL A 130 -12.20 -2.97 -7.00
N SER A 131 -12.69 -2.37 -8.08
CA SER A 131 -11.94 -2.22 -9.32
C SER A 131 -11.65 -0.75 -9.58
N VAL A 132 -10.38 -0.42 -9.86
CA VAL A 132 -9.96 0.92 -10.29
C VAL A 132 -10.13 1.13 -11.81
N GLY A 133 -10.58 0.10 -12.54
CA GLY A 133 -10.80 0.17 -13.98
C GLY A 133 -10.78 -1.20 -14.65
N ASN A 134 -10.98 -1.21 -15.97
CA ASN A 134 -11.11 -2.46 -16.74
C ASN A 134 -9.75 -3.05 -17.21
N ARG A 135 -8.63 -2.61 -16.63
CA ARG A 135 -7.27 -3.03 -17.01
C ARG A 135 -6.47 -3.36 -15.77
N VAL A 136 -5.54 -4.31 -15.89
CA VAL A 136 -4.54 -4.57 -14.84
C VAL A 136 -3.53 -3.44 -14.87
N TYR A 137 -3.52 -2.64 -13.81
CA TYR A 137 -2.53 -1.58 -13.61
C TYR A 137 -1.45 -2.05 -12.64
N LEU A 138 -0.29 -1.38 -12.67
CA LEU A 138 0.72 -1.57 -11.65
C LEU A 138 0.17 -1.13 -10.29
N THR A 139 0.57 -1.81 -9.21
CA THR A 139 0.16 -1.47 -7.84
C THR A 139 0.33 0.02 -7.53
N SER A 140 1.45 0.61 -7.96
CA SER A 140 1.72 2.04 -7.78
C SER A 140 0.71 2.95 -8.50
N GLN A 141 0.25 2.55 -9.69
CA GLN A 141 -0.77 3.29 -10.45
C GLN A 141 -2.14 3.18 -9.78
N CYS A 142 -2.51 1.99 -9.30
CA CYS A 142 -3.73 1.78 -8.53
C CYS A 142 -3.77 2.71 -7.31
N ILE A 143 -2.66 2.80 -6.57
CA ILE A 143 -2.54 3.70 -5.40
C ILE A 143 -2.73 5.15 -5.81
N SER A 144 -2.11 5.60 -6.91
CA SER A 144 -2.29 6.97 -7.40
C SER A 144 -3.75 7.28 -7.77
N ILE A 145 -4.45 6.33 -8.40
CA ILE A 145 -5.87 6.47 -8.75
C ILE A 145 -6.74 6.53 -7.49
N ILE A 146 -6.49 5.66 -6.52
CA ILE A 146 -7.21 5.65 -5.23
C ILE A 146 -7.04 6.98 -4.51
N ASN A 147 -5.79 7.44 -4.37
CA ASN A 147 -5.48 8.71 -3.73
C ASN A 147 -6.21 9.87 -4.43
N TYR A 148 -6.17 9.93 -5.76
CA TYR A 148 -6.91 10.95 -6.53
C TYR A 148 -8.43 10.93 -6.26
N LEU A 149 -9.02 9.73 -6.19
CA LEU A 149 -10.46 9.58 -5.94
C LEU A 149 -10.84 9.94 -4.50
N LEU A 150 -9.97 9.66 -3.52
CA LEU A 150 -10.17 10.06 -2.13
C LEU A 150 -10.05 11.58 -1.99
N ASP A 151 -9.03 12.20 -2.60
CA ASP A 151 -8.85 13.65 -2.60
C ASP A 151 -10.06 14.38 -3.19
N LYS A 152 -10.72 13.78 -4.20
CA LYS A 152 -11.93 14.34 -4.84
C LYS A 152 -13.18 14.34 -3.96
N LYS A 153 -13.22 13.52 -2.92
CA LYS A 153 -14.38 13.40 -2.02
C LYS A 153 -14.30 14.38 -0.83
N VAL A 154 -13.16 15.05 -0.66
CA VAL A 154 -12.89 16.03 0.41
C VAL A 154 -13.17 17.44 -0.09
#